data_AF-K9RJ74-F1
#
_entry.id   AF-K9RJ74-F1
#
_cell.length_a   1.000
_cell.length_b   1.000
_cell.length_c   1.000
_cell.angle_alpha   90.00
_cell.angle_beta   90.00
_cell.angle_gamma   90.00
#
_symmetry.space_group_name_H-M   'P 1'
#
loop_
_entity.id
_entity.type
_entity.pdbx_description
1 polymer ?
#
loop_
_entity_poly.entity_id
_entity_poly.type
_entity_poly.pdbx_seq_one_letter_code
_entity_poly.pdbx_strand_id
1 'polypeptide(L)'
;MKFANLAVDFGEVIQTPTIFPDEQGKVEVTITNQGNTNFNGPLNLKLYASTDNELDLKNLNKLDDVSTDQNDLLKGTDELLGTLKQNNIFLAPGESRTLIVDFAGSDFRTASVVSPGLYYLFAEVEPANNITDIDVSDNRSSTLITQGDAVIQWNSILLNTIQATGKNPADGTPPPIAARNQAIVHKAIYDAVLAAPTTSDEAAVVGAASQALIKLFPTQKSTIEGFLNQFLQAIPDSEAKTNGINIGQQAADLIVNQRATDGYNTAQVPFTPGNGIGDWQFTYRDGETTNSKEGDIDEALLPNWGLVTPFVLESGNQFRPFTFPQYNSPFYAQQLNQVQELGAENSTVRNAEQTEIAQFWAYDRSDSFKPPGQWNQIAQEVALDKGNSLEQNAELFAVLNTGLADAGITAWDAKYVYDEIRPITAIREADKDNHPNTIADPTWEPLLDTPPFPDYISGHSVFGGAASTILARFFGDETSFEIPSQELPGVSRSYGSFSQAAYENADSRLFGGVHINAANIDGVTVGQDVGNFVFDNFA
;
A
#
# COMPACT_ATOMS: atom_id res chain seq x y z
N MET A 1 39.73 -6.43 -29.66
CA MET A 1 39.68 -5.06 -29.09
C MET A 1 40.23 -5.11 -27.67
N LYS A 2 40.88 -4.06 -27.18
CA LYS A 2 41.29 -3.92 -25.78
C LYS A 2 40.17 -3.20 -25.03
N PHE A 3 39.61 -3.80 -24.00
CA PHE A 3 38.50 -3.24 -23.23
C PHE A 3 38.53 -3.72 -21.78
N ALA A 4 38.10 -2.85 -20.87
CA ALA A 4 37.66 -3.26 -19.54
C ALA A 4 36.18 -3.68 -19.67
N ASN A 5 35.76 -4.65 -18.86
CA ASN A 5 34.36 -5.07 -18.74
C ASN A 5 34.08 -5.25 -17.24
N LEU A 6 33.22 -4.41 -16.67
CA LEU A 6 32.93 -4.45 -15.24
C LEU A 6 31.65 -5.24 -14.99
N ALA A 7 31.81 -6.45 -14.49
CA ALA A 7 30.71 -7.24 -13.97
C ALA A 7 30.45 -6.90 -12.50
N VAL A 8 29.19 -6.93 -12.08
CA VAL A 8 28.79 -6.78 -10.67
C VAL A 8 28.03 -8.01 -10.21
N ASP A 9 28.24 -8.41 -8.96
CA ASP A 9 27.47 -9.48 -8.33
C ASP A 9 27.27 -9.20 -6.84
N PHE A 10 26.20 -9.75 -6.27
CA PHE A 10 25.97 -9.69 -4.82
C PHE A 10 26.77 -10.78 -4.11
N GLY A 11 27.43 -10.41 -3.02
CA GLY A 11 28.05 -11.34 -2.08
C GLY A 11 27.09 -11.69 -0.94
N GLU A 12 27.61 -11.76 0.28
CA GLU A 12 26.80 -12.04 1.47
C GLU A 12 25.91 -10.84 1.85
N VAL A 13 24.66 -11.13 2.25
CA VAL A 13 23.81 -10.18 2.98
C VAL A 13 24.23 -10.23 4.45
N ILE A 14 25.13 -9.33 4.86
CA ILE A 14 25.73 -9.28 6.20
C ILE A 14 24.66 -8.90 7.25
N GLN A 15 23.82 -7.93 6.91
CA GLN A 15 22.68 -7.49 7.70
C GLN A 15 21.57 -7.15 6.72
N THR A 16 20.39 -7.75 6.89
CA THR A 16 19.29 -7.56 5.96
C THR A 16 18.94 -6.08 5.87
N PRO A 17 19.00 -5.46 4.68
CA PRO A 17 18.62 -4.07 4.54
C PRO A 17 17.13 -3.92 4.86
N THR A 18 16.87 -3.06 5.83
CA THR A 18 15.54 -2.58 6.15
C THR A 18 15.16 -1.51 5.13
N ILE A 19 13.86 -1.31 4.94
CA ILE A 19 13.42 -0.15 4.16
C ILE A 19 13.59 1.14 4.96
N PHE A 20 13.73 1.08 6.29
CA PHE A 20 13.93 2.22 7.18
C PHE A 20 15.36 2.71 7.31
N PRO A 21 15.55 4.03 7.48
CA PRO A 21 16.86 4.65 7.56
C PRO A 21 17.49 4.55 8.96
N ASP A 22 16.81 4.09 10.01
CA ASP A 22 17.44 3.98 11.34
C ASP A 22 17.91 2.54 11.65
N GLU A 23 17.34 1.54 10.99
CA GLU A 23 17.65 0.11 11.19
C GLU A 23 18.69 -0.46 10.18
N GLN A 24 19.05 0.37 9.19
CA GLN A 24 19.97 0.18 8.05
C GLN A 24 20.84 -1.08 8.03
N GLY A 25 20.72 -1.85 6.93
CA GLY A 25 21.47 -3.09 6.69
C GLY A 25 22.76 -2.94 5.89
N LYS A 26 23.40 -4.08 5.60
CA LYS A 26 24.73 -4.18 4.99
C LYS A 26 24.78 -5.35 4.03
N VAL A 27 25.21 -5.08 2.80
CA VAL A 27 25.39 -6.11 1.77
C VAL A 27 26.77 -6.02 1.15
N GLU A 28 27.32 -7.16 0.76
CA GLU A 28 28.51 -7.19 -0.07
C GLU A 28 28.14 -7.08 -1.55
N VAL A 29 28.87 -6.24 -2.26
CA VAL A 29 28.80 -6.13 -3.72
C VAL A 29 30.20 -6.31 -4.28
N THR A 30 30.37 -7.32 -5.15
CA THR A 30 31.64 -7.65 -5.77
C THR A 30 31.67 -7.14 -7.21
N ILE A 31 32.68 -6.34 -7.54
CA ILE A 31 32.92 -5.83 -8.88
C ILE A 31 34.12 -6.56 -9.45
N THR A 32 33.97 -7.15 -10.64
CA THR A 32 35.01 -7.94 -11.31
C THR A 32 35.32 -7.37 -12.68
N ASN A 33 36.59 -7.18 -13.02
CA ASN A 33 36.98 -6.83 -14.38
C ASN A 33 37.09 -8.10 -15.25
N GLN A 34 36.04 -8.44 -15.97
CA GLN A 34 36.02 -9.57 -16.92
C GLN A 34 36.64 -9.22 -18.29
N GLY A 35 37.11 -7.98 -18.46
CA GLY A 35 37.76 -7.51 -19.66
C GLY A 35 39.19 -8.05 -19.83
N ASN A 36 39.84 -7.63 -20.91
CA ASN A 36 41.21 -8.03 -21.23
C ASN A 36 42.25 -6.90 -21.02
N THR A 37 41.83 -5.78 -20.44
CA THR A 37 42.70 -4.68 -20.00
C THR A 37 42.37 -4.20 -18.61
N ASN A 38 43.35 -3.61 -17.92
CA ASN A 38 43.16 -3.02 -16.59
C ASN A 38 42.09 -1.93 -16.62
N PHE A 39 41.18 -1.96 -15.66
CA PHE A 39 40.34 -0.82 -15.31
C PHE A 39 41.11 0.07 -14.33
N ASN A 40 41.13 1.38 -14.58
CA ASN A 40 41.70 2.36 -13.68
C ASN A 40 40.88 3.65 -13.76
N GLY A 41 40.11 3.94 -12.72
CA GLY A 41 39.31 5.15 -12.68
C GLY A 41 38.24 5.16 -11.60
N PRO A 42 37.41 6.22 -11.61
CA PRO A 42 36.22 6.29 -10.80
C PRO A 42 35.15 5.32 -11.32
N LEU A 43 34.36 4.75 -10.42
CA LEU A 43 33.14 4.01 -10.71
C LEU A 43 31.99 4.50 -9.84
N ASN A 44 30.79 4.42 -10.39
CA ASN A 44 29.54 4.59 -9.66
C ASN A 44 28.93 3.20 -9.46
N LEU A 45 28.57 2.88 -8.22
CA LEU A 45 27.76 1.72 -7.89
C LEU A 45 26.38 2.21 -7.48
N LYS A 46 25.38 1.97 -8.32
CA LYS A 46 23.98 2.35 -8.08
C LYS A 46 23.23 1.18 -7.46
N LEU A 47 22.39 1.47 -6.47
CA LEU A 47 21.53 0.48 -5.82
C LEU A 47 20.07 0.85 -6.06
N TYR A 48 19.26 -0.15 -6.41
CA TYR A 48 17.83 0.03 -6.65
C TYR A 48 17.01 -0.99 -5.88
N ALA A 49 15.80 -0.63 -5.48
CA ALA A 49 14.77 -1.55 -5.02
C ALA A 49 13.73 -1.77 -6.12
N SER A 50 13.23 -2.99 -6.25
CA SER A 50 12.09 -3.33 -7.12
C SER A 50 11.19 -4.36 -6.44
N THR A 51 9.91 -4.34 -6.81
CA THR A 51 8.92 -5.34 -6.40
C THR A 51 9.05 -6.68 -7.12
N ASP A 52 9.78 -6.73 -8.24
CA ASP A 52 10.01 -7.93 -9.05
C ASP A 52 11.48 -8.04 -9.52
N ASN A 53 11.81 -9.11 -10.24
CA ASN A 53 13.18 -9.34 -10.71
C ASN A 53 13.47 -8.63 -12.05
N GLU A 54 12.71 -7.61 -12.39
CA GLU A 54 12.94 -6.74 -13.54
C GLU A 54 13.22 -5.32 -13.04
N LEU A 55 14.14 -4.61 -13.70
CA LEU A 55 14.45 -3.21 -13.38
C LEU A 55 14.07 -2.31 -14.55
N ASP A 56 13.01 -1.53 -14.38
CA ASP A 56 12.53 -0.49 -15.28
C ASP A 56 13.14 0.88 -14.94
N LEU A 57 14.19 1.23 -15.69
CA LEU A 57 14.85 2.53 -15.56
C LEU A 57 14.08 3.71 -16.17
N LYS A 58 13.01 3.48 -16.95
CA LYS A 58 12.25 4.58 -17.58
C LYS A 58 11.34 5.28 -16.58
N ASN A 59 10.75 4.47 -15.70
CA ASN A 59 9.72 4.84 -14.74
C ASN A 59 10.26 4.77 -13.31
N LEU A 60 11.52 5.17 -13.16
CA LEU A 60 12.28 5.01 -11.92
C LEU A 60 12.07 6.19 -10.98
N ASN A 61 11.78 5.87 -9.71
CA ASN A 61 11.70 6.86 -8.64
C ASN A 61 13.09 7.35 -8.23
N LYS A 62 13.30 8.67 -8.20
CA LYS A 62 14.59 9.31 -7.90
C LYS A 62 14.43 10.45 -6.88
N LEU A 63 15.48 10.68 -6.09
CA LEU A 63 15.56 11.73 -5.07
C LEU A 63 15.33 13.16 -5.58
N ASP A 64 15.73 13.46 -6.82
CA ASP A 64 15.66 14.83 -7.37
C ASP A 64 14.29 15.15 -8.02
N ASP A 65 13.38 14.17 -8.11
CA ASP A 65 12.02 14.34 -8.64
C ASP A 65 11.06 14.85 -7.54
N VAL A 66 11.48 15.85 -6.76
CA VAL A 66 10.54 16.62 -5.90
C VAL A 66 9.70 17.49 -6.82
N SER A 67 8.69 16.86 -7.45
CA SER A 67 7.62 17.55 -8.14
C SER A 67 6.78 18.28 -7.09
N THR A 68 6.59 19.59 -7.28
CA THR A 68 5.55 20.36 -6.57
C THR A 68 4.14 20.08 -7.14
N ASP A 69 4.05 19.22 -8.15
CA ASP A 69 2.83 18.83 -8.83
C ASP A 69 2.34 17.49 -8.24
N GLN A 70 1.09 17.47 -7.78
CA GLN A 70 0.50 16.37 -7.00
C GLN A 70 0.36 15.03 -7.76
N ASN A 71 0.65 15.03 -9.06
CA ASN A 71 0.35 13.94 -9.97
C ASN A 71 1.54 13.00 -10.28
N ASP A 72 2.71 13.18 -9.67
CA ASP A 72 3.95 12.47 -10.10
C ASP A 72 4.90 12.11 -8.95
N LEU A 73 4.36 11.61 -7.82
CA LEU A 73 5.15 11.27 -6.64
C LEU A 73 5.80 9.88 -6.71
N LEU A 74 5.16 8.90 -7.37
CA LEU A 74 5.82 7.68 -7.85
C LEU A 74 5.67 7.55 -9.36
N LYS A 75 6.77 7.25 -10.04
CA LYS A 75 6.84 7.02 -11.49
C LYS A 75 6.70 5.56 -11.88
N GLY A 76 6.80 4.64 -10.91
CA GLY A 76 6.76 3.18 -11.09
C GLY A 76 7.04 2.40 -9.81
N THR A 77 7.33 1.10 -9.92
CA THR A 77 7.60 0.17 -8.79
C THR A 77 9.07 0.08 -8.40
N ASP A 78 9.92 0.85 -9.09
CA ASP A 78 11.35 0.68 -9.02
C ASP A 78 11.96 1.99 -8.54
N GLU A 79 12.96 1.90 -7.68
CA GLU A 79 13.45 3.06 -6.95
C GLU A 79 14.96 3.07 -6.86
N LEU A 80 15.58 4.18 -7.25
CA LEU A 80 16.98 4.43 -6.95
C LEU A 80 17.11 4.73 -5.46
N LEU A 81 17.79 3.83 -4.75
CA LEU A 81 18.08 3.97 -3.33
C LEU A 81 19.29 4.88 -3.10
N GLY A 82 20.29 4.81 -3.98
CA GLY A 82 21.52 5.59 -3.82
C GLY A 82 22.60 5.29 -4.84
N THR A 83 23.66 6.09 -4.82
CA THR A 83 24.85 5.89 -5.67
C THR A 83 26.13 6.03 -4.86
N LEU A 84 26.84 4.92 -4.66
CA LEU A 84 28.14 4.90 -4.02
C LEU A 84 29.23 5.24 -5.04
N LYS A 85 29.90 6.38 -4.85
CA LYS A 85 30.98 6.83 -5.72
C LYS A 85 32.35 6.36 -5.21
N GLN A 86 33.09 5.61 -6.02
CA GLN A 86 34.46 5.22 -5.70
C GLN A 86 35.43 5.87 -6.68
N ASN A 87 36.31 6.76 -6.19
CA ASN A 87 37.13 7.60 -7.06
C ASN A 87 38.43 6.95 -7.58
N ASN A 88 38.91 5.89 -6.93
CA ASN A 88 40.22 5.28 -7.22
C ASN A 88 40.13 3.74 -7.19
N ILE A 89 39.59 3.15 -8.25
CA ILE A 89 39.50 1.69 -8.39
C ILE A 89 40.47 1.24 -9.48
N PHE A 90 41.30 0.26 -9.14
CA PHE A 90 42.17 -0.45 -10.05
C PHE A 90 41.80 -1.93 -10.03
N LEU A 91 41.51 -2.51 -11.20
CA LEU A 91 41.23 -3.94 -11.36
C LEU A 91 41.96 -4.46 -12.61
N ALA A 92 42.92 -5.36 -12.42
CA ALA A 92 43.50 -6.13 -13.52
C ALA A 92 42.47 -7.11 -14.13
N PRO A 93 42.69 -7.63 -15.35
CA PRO A 93 41.85 -8.69 -15.92
C PRO A 93 41.68 -9.87 -14.95
N GLY A 94 40.43 -10.21 -14.65
CA GLY A 94 40.03 -11.26 -13.70
C GLY A 94 40.14 -10.88 -12.22
N GLU A 95 40.54 -9.64 -11.90
CA GLU A 95 40.58 -9.16 -10.51
C GLU A 95 39.20 -8.68 -10.07
N SER A 96 38.88 -8.95 -8.81
CA SER A 96 37.64 -8.55 -8.16
C SER A 96 37.92 -7.65 -6.96
N ARG A 97 37.00 -6.74 -6.67
CA ARG A 97 36.96 -5.97 -5.42
C ARG A 97 35.57 -6.03 -4.83
N THR A 98 35.49 -6.44 -3.58
CA THR A 98 34.26 -6.43 -2.80
C THR A 98 34.13 -5.12 -2.04
N LEU A 99 32.95 -4.51 -2.14
CA LEU A 99 32.55 -3.32 -1.40
C LEU A 99 31.47 -3.75 -0.41
N ILE A 100 31.59 -3.31 0.84
CA ILE A 100 30.48 -3.39 1.80
C ILE A 100 29.64 -2.14 1.57
N VAL A 101 28.42 -2.33 1.07
CA VAL A 101 27.42 -1.29 0.95
C VAL A 101 26.69 -1.22 2.28
N ASP A 102 27.01 -0.19 3.05
CA ASP A 102 26.34 0.15 4.30
C ASP A 102 25.21 1.11 3.96
N PHE A 103 23.95 0.65 4.12
CA PHE A 103 22.78 1.49 3.87
C PHE A 103 22.71 2.65 4.88
N ALA A 104 23.58 2.67 5.90
CA ALA A 104 23.82 3.81 6.78
C ALA A 104 24.62 4.96 6.23
N GLY A 105 25.16 4.84 5.02
CA GLY A 105 25.72 5.97 4.33
C GLY A 105 24.64 7.01 4.00
N SER A 106 25.00 8.30 4.13
CA SER A 106 24.18 9.43 3.63
C SER A 106 23.92 9.40 2.12
N ASP A 107 24.52 8.44 1.40
CA ASP A 107 24.34 8.21 -0.02
C ASP A 107 23.06 7.41 -0.34
N PHE A 108 22.38 6.85 0.68
CA PHE A 108 21.21 6.00 0.56
C PHE A 108 19.98 6.57 1.28
N ARG A 109 18.79 6.20 0.81
CA ARG A 109 17.49 6.58 1.39
C ARG A 109 16.59 5.38 1.69
N THR A 110 15.56 5.65 2.49
CA THR A 110 14.41 4.78 2.73
C THR A 110 13.70 4.42 1.43
N ALA A 111 13.44 3.14 1.22
CA ALA A 111 12.64 2.71 0.08
C ALA A 111 11.16 2.95 0.36
N SER A 112 10.44 3.42 -0.66
CA SER A 112 9.05 3.86 -0.59
C SER A 112 8.14 3.05 -1.50
N VAL A 113 8.71 2.31 -2.46
CA VAL A 113 7.95 1.49 -3.42
C VAL A 113 7.94 0.01 -3.12
N VAL A 114 8.58 -0.43 -2.04
CA VAL A 114 8.68 -1.83 -1.65
C VAL A 114 8.32 -2.04 -0.19
N SER A 115 7.81 -3.23 0.12
CA SER A 115 7.50 -3.68 1.48
C SER A 115 8.72 -4.36 2.14
N PRO A 116 8.97 -4.19 3.47
CA PRO A 116 10.18 -4.71 4.12
C PRO A 116 10.28 -6.24 4.14
N GLY A 117 9.16 -6.95 4.06
CA GLY A 117 9.14 -8.40 4.10
C GLY A 117 9.80 -9.07 2.88
N LEU A 118 9.67 -8.47 1.69
CA LEU A 118 10.25 -9.03 0.47
C LEU A 118 10.38 -8.00 -0.66
N TYR A 119 11.58 -7.89 -1.22
CA TYR A 119 11.85 -7.09 -2.43
C TYR A 119 13.16 -7.50 -3.12
N TYR A 120 13.35 -7.08 -4.37
CA TYR A 120 14.62 -7.26 -5.08
C TYR A 120 15.51 -6.05 -4.91
N LEU A 121 16.77 -6.29 -4.53
CA LEU A 121 17.83 -5.30 -4.52
C LEU A 121 18.69 -5.48 -5.78
N PHE A 122 18.82 -4.43 -6.58
CA PHE A 122 19.68 -4.41 -7.75
C PHE A 122 20.95 -3.60 -7.48
N ALA A 123 22.07 -4.08 -8.01
CA ALA A 123 23.33 -3.35 -8.09
C ALA A 123 23.67 -3.13 -9.56
N GLU A 124 24.06 -1.91 -9.93
CA GLU A 124 24.56 -1.57 -11.26
C GLU A 124 25.89 -0.83 -11.14
N VAL A 125 26.91 -1.33 -11.85
CA VAL A 125 28.22 -0.69 -11.93
C VAL A 125 28.37 0.08 -13.25
N GLU A 126 28.72 1.34 -13.14
CA GLU A 126 29.01 2.21 -14.28
C GLU A 126 30.41 2.84 -14.15
N PRO A 127 31.30 2.70 -15.16
CA PRO A 127 32.49 3.52 -15.25
C PRO A 127 32.13 5.02 -15.25
N ALA A 128 32.70 5.83 -14.35
CA ALA A 128 32.40 7.27 -14.32
C ALA A 128 33.27 8.08 -15.32
N ASN A 129 34.04 7.38 -16.18
CA ASN A 129 34.94 7.92 -17.21
C ASN A 129 34.57 7.40 -18.61
N ASN A 130 35.20 7.93 -19.67
CA ASN A 130 35.05 7.47 -21.06
C ASN A 130 35.66 6.08 -21.37
N ILE A 131 35.81 5.20 -20.37
CA ILE A 131 36.21 3.81 -20.61
C ILE A 131 34.96 3.12 -21.16
N THR A 132 35.02 2.70 -22.42
CA THR A 132 33.92 1.96 -23.06
C THR A 132 33.85 0.57 -22.42
N ASP A 133 32.80 0.34 -21.64
CA ASP A 133 32.33 -1.01 -21.39
C ASP A 133 31.63 -1.52 -22.63
N ILE A 134 32.00 -2.71 -23.10
CA ILE A 134 31.48 -3.29 -24.33
C ILE A 134 30.36 -4.28 -24.03
N ASP A 135 30.39 -4.90 -22.85
CA ASP A 135 29.31 -5.75 -22.37
C ASP A 135 28.59 -5.00 -21.24
N VAL A 136 27.28 -4.83 -21.39
CA VAL A 136 26.44 -4.19 -20.38
C VAL A 136 25.41 -5.17 -19.84
N SER A 137 25.57 -6.47 -20.14
CA SER A 137 24.66 -7.51 -19.66
C SER A 137 25.06 -8.04 -18.29
N ASP A 138 26.31 -7.85 -17.88
CA ASP A 138 26.89 -8.27 -16.60
C ASP A 138 27.17 -7.10 -15.65
N ASN A 139 26.96 -5.86 -16.10
CA ASN A 139 27.12 -4.67 -15.28
C ASN A 139 25.99 -4.48 -14.25
N ARG A 140 25.00 -5.38 -14.23
CA ARG A 140 23.89 -5.40 -13.29
C ARG A 140 23.67 -6.81 -12.73
N SER A 141 23.43 -6.88 -11.43
CA SER A 141 22.99 -8.09 -10.74
C SER A 141 21.86 -7.75 -9.76
N SER A 142 21.09 -8.75 -9.37
CA SER A 142 20.02 -8.63 -8.38
C SER A 142 20.12 -9.72 -7.33
N THR A 143 19.63 -9.43 -6.13
CA THR A 143 19.41 -10.40 -5.07
C THR A 143 18.05 -10.18 -4.45
N LEU A 144 17.37 -11.27 -4.05
CA LEU A 144 16.11 -11.18 -3.33
C LEU A 144 16.42 -10.95 -1.85
N ILE A 145 15.89 -9.86 -1.29
CA ILE A 145 15.93 -9.55 0.12
C ILE A 145 14.63 -10.07 0.75
N THR A 146 14.75 -10.87 1.80
CA THR A 146 13.61 -11.40 2.56
C THR A 146 13.77 -11.12 4.05
N GLN A 147 12.67 -10.84 4.73
CA GLN A 147 12.58 -10.66 6.17
C GLN A 147 11.35 -11.39 6.73
N GLY A 148 11.41 -11.77 8.00
CA GLY A 148 10.33 -12.49 8.67
C GLY A 148 10.11 -13.90 8.09
N ASP A 149 8.98 -14.49 8.47
CA ASP A 149 8.55 -15.80 7.97
C ASP A 149 7.81 -15.72 6.63
N ALA A 150 7.36 -16.87 6.12
CA ALA A 150 6.63 -16.94 4.86
C ALA A 150 5.31 -16.13 4.85
N VAL A 151 4.64 -15.92 5.99
CA VAL A 151 3.40 -15.11 6.04
C VAL A 151 3.73 -13.65 5.75
N ILE A 152 4.78 -13.12 6.39
CA ILE A 152 5.29 -11.75 6.16
C ILE A 152 5.74 -11.58 4.70
N GLN A 153 6.48 -12.56 4.17
CA GLN A 153 6.99 -12.50 2.81
C GLN A 153 5.86 -12.55 1.76
N TRP A 154 4.85 -13.40 1.97
CA TRP A 154 3.68 -13.47 1.09
C TRP A 154 2.70 -12.31 1.28
N ASN A 155 2.65 -11.67 2.44
CA ASN A 155 1.99 -10.37 2.62
C ASN A 155 2.66 -9.31 1.74
N SER A 156 3.99 -9.25 1.73
CA SER A 156 4.74 -8.33 0.86
C SER A 156 4.47 -8.59 -0.62
N ILE A 157 4.45 -9.86 -1.05
CA ILE A 157 4.09 -10.24 -2.43
C ILE A 157 2.65 -9.78 -2.75
N LEU A 158 1.69 -9.94 -1.84
CA LEU A 158 0.31 -9.49 -2.01
C LEU A 158 0.24 -7.96 -2.19
N LEU A 159 0.91 -7.17 -1.35
CA LEU A 159 0.94 -5.71 -1.47
C LEU A 159 1.56 -5.27 -2.80
N ASN A 160 2.71 -5.87 -3.17
CA ASN A 160 3.38 -5.63 -4.44
C ASN A 160 2.49 -6.02 -5.63
N THR A 161 1.71 -7.09 -5.53
CA THR A 161 0.78 -7.55 -6.57
C THR A 161 -0.35 -6.55 -6.79
N ILE A 162 -0.91 -5.96 -5.71
CA ILE A 162 -1.93 -4.91 -5.80
C ILE A 162 -1.36 -3.67 -6.52
N GLN A 163 -0.20 -3.20 -6.09
CA GLN A 163 0.49 -2.06 -6.71
C GLN A 163 0.82 -2.33 -8.19
N ALA A 164 1.39 -3.49 -8.51
CA ALA A 164 1.78 -3.84 -9.88
C ALA A 164 0.57 -3.93 -10.82
N THR A 165 -0.57 -4.43 -10.33
CA THR A 165 -1.84 -4.44 -11.08
C THR A 165 -2.32 -3.01 -11.36
N GLY A 166 -2.10 -2.12 -10.41
CA GLY A 166 -2.44 -0.69 -10.47
C GLY A 166 -1.64 0.17 -11.44
N LYS A 167 -0.52 -0.32 -11.98
CA LYS A 167 0.29 0.38 -13.00
C LYS A 167 -0.51 0.75 -14.24
N ASN A 168 -1.47 -0.10 -14.62
CA ASN A 168 -2.51 0.29 -15.55
C ASN A 168 -3.71 0.78 -14.73
N PRO A 169 -4.03 2.09 -14.72
CA PRO A 169 -5.12 2.61 -13.90
C PRO A 169 -6.47 1.92 -14.14
N ALA A 170 -6.71 1.42 -15.37
CA ALA A 170 -7.92 0.68 -15.72
C ALA A 170 -8.03 -0.70 -15.02
N ASP A 171 -6.90 -1.28 -14.60
CA ASP A 171 -6.84 -2.55 -13.89
C ASP A 171 -6.65 -2.37 -12.38
N GLY A 172 -6.50 -1.13 -11.90
CA GLY A 172 -6.24 -0.81 -10.50
C GLY A 172 -7.30 -1.38 -9.56
N THR A 173 -6.85 -1.90 -8.41
CA THR A 173 -7.75 -2.54 -7.44
C THR A 173 -8.33 -1.49 -6.49
N PRO A 174 -9.65 -1.21 -6.50
CA PRO A 174 -10.25 -0.24 -5.59
C PRO A 174 -10.13 -0.65 -4.12
N PRO A 175 -10.14 0.29 -3.15
CA PRO A 175 -9.90 -0.03 -1.74
C PRO A 175 -10.77 -1.16 -1.16
N PRO A 176 -12.08 -1.25 -1.44
CA PRO A 176 -12.90 -2.35 -0.90
C PRO A 176 -12.52 -3.72 -1.47
N ILE A 177 -12.18 -3.77 -2.77
CA ILE A 177 -11.70 -5.01 -3.41
C ILE A 177 -10.33 -5.39 -2.88
N ALA A 178 -9.44 -4.41 -2.64
CA ALA A 178 -8.13 -4.65 -2.04
C ALA A 178 -8.25 -5.30 -0.65
N ALA A 179 -9.08 -4.73 0.25
CA ALA A 179 -9.34 -5.29 1.57
C ALA A 179 -9.91 -6.72 1.49
N ARG A 180 -10.88 -6.95 0.60
CA ARG A 180 -11.46 -8.30 0.37
C ARG A 180 -10.41 -9.30 -0.13
N ASN A 181 -9.58 -8.91 -1.08
CA ASN A 181 -8.55 -9.79 -1.64
C ASN A 181 -7.49 -10.13 -0.57
N GLN A 182 -7.10 -9.15 0.25
CA GLN A 182 -6.20 -9.39 1.38
C GLN A 182 -6.82 -10.36 2.41
N ALA A 183 -8.12 -10.23 2.70
CA ALA A 183 -8.84 -11.16 3.59
C ALA A 183 -8.87 -12.58 3.05
N ILE A 184 -9.10 -12.77 1.74
CA ILE A 184 -9.10 -14.09 1.10
C ILE A 184 -7.73 -14.76 1.24
N VAL A 185 -6.65 -14.04 0.93
CA VAL A 185 -5.29 -14.57 0.99
C VAL A 185 -4.94 -14.96 2.43
N HIS A 186 -5.11 -14.04 3.39
CA HIS A 186 -4.70 -14.29 4.76
C HIS A 186 -5.58 -15.28 5.51
N LYS A 187 -6.89 -15.34 5.22
CA LYS A 187 -7.75 -16.40 5.75
C LYS A 187 -7.36 -17.78 5.20
N ALA A 188 -7.00 -17.87 3.92
CA ALA A 188 -6.51 -19.12 3.34
C ALA A 188 -5.18 -19.56 3.97
N ILE A 189 -4.26 -18.63 4.23
CA ILE A 189 -3.00 -18.89 4.94
C ILE A 189 -3.29 -19.41 6.36
N TYR A 190 -4.13 -18.72 7.12
CA TYR A 190 -4.50 -19.11 8.48
C TYR A 190 -5.12 -20.51 8.53
N ASP A 191 -6.10 -20.78 7.66
CA ASP A 191 -6.75 -22.10 7.61
C ASP A 191 -5.78 -23.21 7.21
N ALA A 192 -4.83 -22.91 6.31
CA ALA A 192 -3.80 -23.86 5.94
C ALA A 192 -2.87 -24.20 7.11
N VAL A 193 -2.42 -23.19 7.87
CA VAL A 193 -1.56 -23.36 9.05
C VAL A 193 -2.29 -24.11 10.17
N LEU A 194 -3.58 -23.83 10.41
CA LEU A 194 -4.37 -24.58 11.40
C LEU A 194 -4.60 -26.04 11.00
N ALA A 195 -4.75 -26.30 9.70
CA ALA A 195 -5.05 -27.62 9.18
C ALA A 195 -3.82 -28.50 8.98
N ALA A 196 -2.61 -28.05 9.37
CA ALA A 196 -1.32 -28.61 9.02
C ALA A 196 -0.65 -29.60 10.03
N PRO A 197 -1.34 -30.41 10.87
CA PRO A 197 -0.61 -31.29 11.78
C PRO A 197 0.22 -32.31 10.96
N THR A 198 1.52 -32.35 11.20
CA THR A 198 2.54 -33.17 10.50
C THR A 198 2.93 -32.72 9.08
N THR A 199 2.53 -31.51 8.65
CA THR A 199 2.96 -30.93 7.37
C THR A 199 3.99 -29.81 7.57
N SER A 200 4.58 -29.30 6.49
CA SER A 200 5.43 -28.10 6.56
C SER A 200 4.55 -26.86 6.51
N ASP A 201 4.50 -26.10 7.60
CA ASP A 201 3.69 -24.87 7.69
C ASP A 201 4.14 -23.84 6.64
N GLU A 202 5.44 -23.69 6.43
CA GLU A 202 5.99 -22.84 5.38
C GLU A 202 5.48 -23.22 3.98
N ALA A 203 5.47 -24.52 3.65
CA ALA A 203 4.94 -25.01 2.38
C ALA A 203 3.40 -24.82 2.28
N ALA A 204 2.69 -24.88 3.40
CA ALA A 204 1.26 -24.62 3.48
C ALA A 204 0.93 -23.14 3.25
N VAL A 205 1.67 -22.22 3.88
CA VAL A 205 1.58 -20.78 3.64
C VAL A 205 1.83 -20.47 2.17
N VAL A 206 2.95 -20.96 1.62
CA VAL A 206 3.33 -20.73 0.22
C VAL A 206 2.27 -21.28 -0.74
N GLY A 207 1.76 -22.50 -0.49
CA GLY A 207 0.71 -23.12 -1.28
C GLY A 207 -0.61 -22.35 -1.24
N ALA A 208 -1.02 -21.85 -0.07
CA ALA A 208 -2.25 -21.08 0.10
C ALA A 208 -2.15 -19.70 -0.55
N ALA A 209 -1.10 -18.94 -0.22
CA ALA A 209 -0.92 -17.57 -0.68
C ALA A 209 -0.80 -17.50 -2.21
N SER A 210 0.06 -18.33 -2.81
CA SER A 210 0.26 -18.36 -4.26
C SER A 210 -1.02 -18.72 -5.01
N GLN A 211 -1.75 -19.74 -4.55
CA GLN A 211 -2.98 -20.21 -5.18
C GLN A 211 -4.09 -19.15 -5.11
N ALA A 212 -4.25 -18.48 -3.96
CA ALA A 212 -5.20 -17.40 -3.80
C ALA A 212 -4.83 -16.21 -4.71
N LEU A 213 -3.57 -15.77 -4.69
CA LEU A 213 -3.09 -14.65 -5.49
C LEU A 213 -3.23 -14.90 -6.99
N ILE A 214 -2.87 -16.07 -7.50
CA ILE A 214 -3.02 -16.41 -8.94
C ILE A 214 -4.49 -16.34 -9.38
N LYS A 215 -5.42 -16.73 -8.51
CA LYS A 215 -6.86 -16.67 -8.80
C LYS A 215 -7.41 -15.25 -8.77
N LEU A 216 -6.92 -14.42 -7.84
CA LEU A 216 -7.36 -13.04 -7.66
C LEU A 216 -6.73 -12.08 -8.69
N PHE A 217 -5.48 -12.34 -9.10
CA PHE A 217 -4.68 -11.49 -9.97
C PHE A 217 -4.10 -12.28 -11.16
N PRO A 218 -4.95 -12.75 -12.10
CA PRO A 218 -4.52 -13.63 -13.19
C PRO A 218 -3.49 -12.97 -14.13
N THR A 219 -3.46 -11.63 -14.23
CA THR A 219 -2.47 -10.88 -15.02
C THR A 219 -1.07 -10.92 -14.39
N GLN A 220 -0.96 -11.15 -13.08
CA GLN A 220 0.30 -11.24 -12.33
C GLN A 220 0.77 -12.69 -12.14
N LYS A 221 0.07 -13.66 -12.74
CA LYS A 221 0.31 -15.10 -12.54
C LYS A 221 1.78 -15.50 -12.75
N SER A 222 2.43 -15.04 -13.81
CA SER A 222 3.81 -15.43 -14.13
C SER A 222 4.79 -14.99 -13.02
N THR A 223 4.61 -13.77 -12.49
CA THR A 223 5.44 -13.23 -11.40
C THR A 223 5.22 -14.03 -10.12
N ILE A 224 3.96 -14.32 -9.78
CA ILE A 224 3.59 -15.11 -8.61
C ILE A 224 4.12 -16.55 -8.70
N GLU A 225 4.04 -17.19 -9.87
CA GLU A 225 4.63 -18.51 -10.12
C GLU A 225 6.16 -18.49 -10.00
N GLY A 226 6.81 -17.38 -10.36
CA GLY A 226 8.23 -17.15 -10.13
C GLY A 226 8.59 -17.23 -8.64
N PHE A 227 7.90 -16.45 -7.80
CA PHE A 227 8.08 -16.49 -6.35
C PHE A 227 7.75 -17.87 -5.76
N LEU A 228 6.63 -18.47 -6.15
CA LEU A 228 6.25 -19.83 -5.73
C LEU A 228 7.38 -20.84 -5.97
N ASN A 229 7.93 -20.85 -7.18
CA ASN A 229 9.02 -21.77 -7.53
C ASN A 229 10.28 -21.53 -6.70
N GLN A 230 10.64 -20.26 -6.48
CA GLN A 230 11.82 -19.90 -5.68
C GLN A 230 11.68 -20.35 -4.22
N PHE A 231 10.52 -20.10 -3.59
CA PHE A 231 10.26 -20.50 -2.22
C PHE A 231 10.23 -22.02 -2.07
N LEU A 232 9.54 -22.73 -2.97
CA LEU A 232 9.48 -24.18 -2.89
C LEU A 232 10.84 -24.84 -3.17
N GLN A 233 11.75 -24.23 -3.92
CA GLN A 233 13.12 -24.74 -4.09
C GLN A 233 13.95 -24.63 -2.80
N ALA A 234 13.69 -23.62 -1.96
CA ALA A 234 14.38 -23.45 -0.68
C ALA A 234 13.95 -24.49 0.37
N ILE A 235 12.72 -25.02 0.28
CA ILE A 235 12.21 -26.03 1.21
C ILE A 235 12.68 -27.43 0.77
N PRO A 236 13.37 -28.22 1.63
CA PRO A 236 13.81 -29.57 1.29
C PRO A 236 12.66 -30.52 0.93
N ASP A 237 12.88 -31.36 -0.08
CA ASP A 237 11.87 -32.33 -0.52
C ASP A 237 11.53 -33.35 0.57
N SER A 238 10.24 -33.42 0.91
CA SER A 238 9.70 -34.31 1.93
C SER A 238 8.20 -34.54 1.72
N GLU A 239 7.67 -35.56 2.39
CA GLU A 239 6.21 -35.78 2.46
C GLU A 239 5.51 -34.59 3.14
N ALA A 240 6.12 -34.02 4.18
CA ALA A 240 5.61 -32.83 4.88
C ALA A 240 5.48 -31.62 3.95
N LYS A 241 6.47 -31.38 3.07
CA LYS A 241 6.41 -30.32 2.03
C LYS A 241 5.28 -30.58 1.04
N THR A 242 5.18 -31.79 0.50
CA THR A 242 4.12 -32.15 -0.46
C THR A 242 2.74 -31.97 0.14
N ASN A 243 2.54 -32.44 1.37
CA ASN A 243 1.27 -32.30 2.08
C ASN A 243 0.96 -30.84 2.43
N GLY A 244 1.97 -30.05 2.80
CA GLY A 244 1.86 -28.62 3.03
C GLY A 244 1.36 -27.88 1.79
N ILE A 245 1.99 -28.08 0.63
CA ILE A 245 1.55 -27.48 -0.64
C ILE A 245 0.08 -27.82 -0.92
N ASN A 246 -0.27 -29.11 -0.81
CA ASN A 246 -1.62 -29.58 -1.11
C ASN A 246 -2.68 -28.98 -0.17
N ILE A 247 -2.39 -28.90 1.13
CA ILE A 247 -3.36 -28.35 2.09
C ILE A 247 -3.51 -26.84 1.94
N GLY A 248 -2.41 -26.14 1.65
CA GLY A 248 -2.44 -24.72 1.34
C GLY A 248 -3.31 -24.41 0.12
N GLN A 249 -3.08 -25.12 -0.98
CA GLN A 249 -3.88 -24.97 -2.20
C GLN A 249 -5.37 -25.29 -1.96
N GLN A 250 -5.68 -26.31 -1.17
CA GLN A 250 -7.06 -26.64 -0.81
C GLN A 250 -7.72 -25.55 0.03
N ALA A 251 -7.02 -24.98 1.02
CA ALA A 251 -7.53 -23.88 1.83
C ALA A 251 -7.85 -22.65 0.95
N ALA A 252 -6.92 -22.27 0.06
CA ALA A 252 -7.15 -21.18 -0.88
C ALA A 252 -8.34 -21.44 -1.81
N ASP A 253 -8.45 -22.66 -2.34
CA ASP A 253 -9.57 -23.05 -3.19
C ASP A 253 -10.91 -22.95 -2.46
N LEU A 254 -10.97 -23.40 -1.21
CA LEU A 254 -12.18 -23.32 -0.38
C LEU A 254 -12.62 -21.87 -0.16
N ILE A 255 -11.71 -21.01 0.30
CA ILE A 255 -12.03 -19.60 0.57
C ILE A 255 -12.41 -18.88 -0.73
N VAL A 256 -11.63 -19.00 -1.81
CA VAL A 256 -11.96 -18.34 -3.08
C VAL A 256 -13.33 -18.81 -3.61
N ASN A 257 -13.63 -20.11 -3.53
CA ASN A 257 -14.91 -20.64 -3.99
C ASN A 257 -16.08 -20.17 -3.11
N GLN A 258 -15.90 -20.10 -1.79
CA GLN A 258 -16.90 -19.53 -0.88
C GLN A 258 -17.19 -18.07 -1.22
N ARG A 259 -16.14 -17.32 -1.59
CA ARG A 259 -16.25 -15.90 -1.94
C ARG A 259 -16.66 -15.65 -3.40
N ALA A 260 -16.79 -16.68 -4.25
CA ALA A 260 -17.17 -16.51 -5.66
C ALA A 260 -18.61 -15.96 -5.85
N THR A 261 -19.47 -16.15 -4.85
CA THR A 261 -20.88 -15.71 -4.87
C THR A 261 -21.22 -14.77 -3.72
N ASP A 262 -20.23 -14.06 -3.18
CA ASP A 262 -20.43 -13.13 -2.06
C ASP A 262 -21.00 -11.76 -2.46
N GLY A 263 -21.33 -11.57 -3.75
CA GLY A 263 -21.88 -10.32 -4.27
C GLY A 263 -20.85 -9.35 -4.86
N TYR A 264 -19.53 -9.60 -4.73
CA TYR A 264 -18.53 -8.63 -5.20
C TYR A 264 -18.58 -8.38 -6.72
N ASN A 265 -18.83 -9.43 -7.53
CA ASN A 265 -18.94 -9.33 -8.98
C ASN A 265 -20.16 -8.52 -9.46
N THR A 266 -21.13 -8.27 -8.57
CA THR A 266 -22.34 -7.49 -8.83
C THR A 266 -22.40 -6.21 -8.02
N ALA A 267 -21.29 -5.84 -7.36
CA ALA A 267 -21.21 -4.65 -6.54
C ALA A 267 -21.14 -3.37 -7.37
N GLN A 268 -20.53 -3.42 -8.57
CA GLN A 268 -20.59 -2.33 -9.54
C GLN A 268 -21.94 -2.38 -10.27
N VAL A 269 -22.74 -1.33 -10.10
CA VAL A 269 -24.02 -1.12 -10.80
C VAL A 269 -24.14 0.35 -11.19
N PRO A 270 -24.97 0.69 -12.20
CA PRO A 270 -25.31 2.08 -12.44
C PRO A 270 -25.91 2.71 -11.19
N PHE A 271 -25.41 3.88 -10.81
CA PHE A 271 -25.96 4.68 -9.71
C PHE A 271 -26.38 6.02 -10.26
N THR A 272 -27.57 6.46 -9.88
CA THR A 272 -28.03 7.82 -10.14
C THR A 272 -28.14 8.48 -8.77
N PRO A 273 -27.31 9.49 -8.47
CA PRO A 273 -27.44 10.20 -7.22
C PRO A 273 -28.82 10.84 -7.08
N GLY A 274 -29.24 11.09 -5.85
CA GLY A 274 -30.51 11.76 -5.60
C GLY A 274 -30.53 13.21 -6.13
N ASN A 275 -31.70 13.86 -6.03
CA ASN A 275 -31.91 15.24 -6.50
C ASN A 275 -32.02 16.24 -5.33
N GLY A 276 -31.86 15.77 -4.09
CA GLY A 276 -31.76 16.59 -2.90
C GLY A 276 -30.47 17.40 -2.89
N ILE A 277 -30.49 18.51 -2.17
CA ILE A 277 -29.36 19.44 -2.17
C ILE A 277 -28.12 18.93 -1.43
N GLY A 278 -28.30 17.98 -0.52
CA GLY A 278 -27.21 17.29 0.16
C GLY A 278 -26.89 15.93 -0.45
N ASP A 279 -27.55 15.56 -1.55
CA ASP A 279 -27.31 14.30 -2.22
C ASP A 279 -26.00 14.40 -3.02
N TRP A 280 -25.26 13.30 -3.10
CA TRP A 280 -23.96 13.24 -3.75
C TRP A 280 -24.10 13.64 -5.22
N GLN A 281 -23.02 14.20 -5.78
CA GLN A 281 -22.92 14.45 -7.20
C GLN A 281 -21.66 13.76 -7.70
N PHE A 282 -21.68 13.32 -8.95
CA PHE A 282 -20.50 12.72 -9.54
C PHE A 282 -19.30 13.69 -9.47
N THR A 283 -18.14 13.15 -9.13
CA THR A 283 -16.87 13.89 -9.11
C THR A 283 -16.16 13.75 -10.46
N TYR A 284 -15.28 14.69 -10.78
CA TYR A 284 -14.57 14.76 -12.06
C TYR A 284 -13.14 14.22 -11.94
N ARG A 285 -12.68 13.51 -12.98
CA ARG A 285 -11.35 12.88 -13.05
C ARG A 285 -10.16 13.84 -13.06
N ASP A 286 -10.38 15.09 -13.47
CA ASP A 286 -9.32 16.08 -13.73
C ASP A 286 -9.14 17.11 -12.62
N GLY A 287 -9.60 16.80 -11.40
CA GLY A 287 -9.44 17.71 -10.26
C GLY A 287 -10.27 18.99 -10.39
N GLU A 288 -11.40 18.93 -11.10
CA GLU A 288 -12.45 19.96 -11.04
C GLU A 288 -12.08 21.36 -11.57
N THR A 289 -11.29 21.44 -12.66
CA THR A 289 -11.15 22.71 -13.39
C THR A 289 -12.52 23.21 -13.88
N THR A 290 -12.72 24.53 -13.91
CA THR A 290 -13.97 25.20 -14.36
C THR A 290 -14.38 24.92 -15.83
N ASN A 291 -13.71 23.97 -16.49
CA ASN A 291 -13.90 23.57 -17.89
C ASN A 291 -14.13 22.06 -18.02
N SER A 292 -14.80 21.43 -17.05
CA SER A 292 -15.26 20.03 -17.15
C SER A 292 -16.00 19.82 -18.49
N LYS A 293 -15.34 19.15 -19.44
CA LYS A 293 -15.98 18.77 -20.69
C LYS A 293 -16.90 17.60 -20.38
N GLU A 294 -18.06 17.59 -21.04
CA GLU A 294 -18.99 16.46 -21.03
C GLU A 294 -18.22 15.19 -21.48
N GLY A 295 -17.82 14.33 -20.53
CA GLY A 295 -16.96 13.17 -20.78
C GLY A 295 -15.98 12.77 -19.66
N ASP A 296 -15.68 13.66 -18.70
CA ASP A 296 -14.64 13.44 -17.65
C ASP A 296 -15.20 13.06 -16.26
N ILE A 297 -16.42 12.51 -16.22
CA ILE A 297 -17.07 12.06 -14.98
C ILE A 297 -16.60 10.64 -14.62
N ASP A 298 -16.27 10.42 -13.34
CA ASP A 298 -16.10 9.09 -12.80
C ASP A 298 -17.44 8.42 -12.45
N GLU A 299 -17.55 7.13 -12.76
CA GLU A 299 -18.68 6.34 -12.32
C GLU A 299 -18.62 6.14 -10.81
N ALA A 300 -19.80 6.10 -10.16
CA ALA A 300 -19.89 5.81 -8.73
C ALA A 300 -19.23 4.45 -8.42
N LEU A 301 -18.27 4.47 -7.50
CA LEU A 301 -17.46 3.29 -7.21
C LEU A 301 -18.18 2.27 -6.31
N LEU A 302 -18.55 1.14 -6.91
CA LEU A 302 -19.12 -0.05 -6.25
C LEU A 302 -20.38 0.24 -5.40
N PRO A 303 -21.48 0.77 -5.97
CA PRO A 303 -22.66 1.19 -5.20
C PRO A 303 -23.30 0.10 -4.33
N ASN A 304 -23.18 -1.16 -4.74
CA ASN A 304 -23.72 -2.30 -4.00
C ASN A 304 -22.67 -2.97 -3.10
N TRP A 305 -21.51 -2.37 -2.84
CA TRP A 305 -20.48 -3.01 -2.02
C TRP A 305 -20.93 -3.29 -0.58
N GLY A 306 -21.82 -2.46 -0.02
CA GLY A 306 -22.45 -2.71 1.28
C GLY A 306 -23.31 -3.99 1.34
N LEU A 307 -23.66 -4.57 0.19
CA LEU A 307 -24.42 -5.82 0.07
C LEU A 307 -23.51 -7.05 -0.09
N VAL A 308 -22.19 -6.87 -0.18
CA VAL A 308 -21.26 -7.99 -0.19
C VAL A 308 -21.39 -8.76 1.12
N THR A 309 -21.48 -10.08 1.07
CA THR A 309 -21.56 -10.93 2.26
C THR A 309 -20.34 -10.67 3.14
N PRO A 310 -20.48 -10.26 4.41
CA PRO A 310 -19.32 -10.03 5.26
C PRO A 310 -18.50 -11.31 5.53
N PHE A 311 -17.30 -11.16 6.07
CA PHE A 311 -16.45 -12.27 6.53
C PHE A 311 -16.81 -12.69 7.95
N VAL A 312 -17.05 -11.73 8.85
CA VAL A 312 -17.33 -11.97 10.27
C VAL A 312 -18.63 -11.27 10.71
N LEU A 313 -18.92 -10.07 10.22
CA LEU A 313 -20.18 -9.37 10.51
C LEU A 313 -21.41 -10.16 10.03
N GLU A 314 -22.56 -9.90 10.64
CA GLU A 314 -23.84 -10.49 10.23
C GLU A 314 -24.39 -9.82 8.95
N SER A 315 -24.14 -8.51 8.80
CA SER A 315 -24.57 -7.70 7.64
C SER A 315 -23.75 -6.42 7.51
N GLY A 316 -23.70 -5.85 6.30
CA GLY A 316 -22.98 -4.59 6.06
C GLY A 316 -23.51 -3.39 6.85
N ASN A 317 -24.78 -3.44 7.27
CA ASN A 317 -25.40 -2.36 8.04
C ASN A 317 -25.34 -2.55 9.56
N GLN A 318 -24.64 -3.58 10.05
CA GLN A 318 -24.60 -3.92 11.47
C GLN A 318 -24.11 -2.75 12.35
N PHE A 319 -23.12 -2.00 11.85
CA PHE A 319 -22.52 -0.84 12.53
C PHE A 319 -22.70 0.47 11.75
N ARG A 320 -23.66 0.52 10.82
CA ARG A 320 -23.99 1.79 10.16
C ARG A 320 -24.39 2.83 11.23
N PRO A 321 -23.83 4.06 11.20
CA PRO A 321 -24.26 5.12 12.11
C PRO A 321 -25.78 5.26 12.13
N PHE A 322 -26.40 5.57 13.28
CA PHE A 322 -27.87 5.73 13.29
C PHE A 322 -28.30 7.08 12.68
N THR A 323 -27.45 8.09 12.77
CA THR A 323 -27.68 9.44 12.26
C THR A 323 -26.46 9.90 11.48
N PHE A 324 -26.67 10.87 10.58
CA PHE A 324 -25.61 11.53 9.82
C PHE A 324 -25.80 13.06 9.89
N PRO A 325 -24.73 13.86 9.68
CA PRO A 325 -24.81 15.31 9.64
C PRO A 325 -25.83 15.80 8.60
N GLN A 326 -26.91 16.45 9.05
CA GLN A 326 -27.91 16.98 8.12
C GLN A 326 -27.36 18.21 7.40
N TYR A 327 -27.36 18.19 6.06
CA TYR A 327 -26.76 19.24 5.21
C TYR A 327 -27.16 20.68 5.58
N ASN A 328 -28.43 20.91 5.91
CA ASN A 328 -28.94 22.25 6.27
C ASN A 328 -28.79 22.61 7.77
N SER A 329 -28.06 21.82 8.54
CA SER A 329 -27.93 22.02 9.98
C SER A 329 -26.78 22.98 10.33
N PRO A 330 -26.88 23.73 11.46
CA PRO A 330 -25.77 24.53 11.96
C PRO A 330 -24.49 23.71 12.22
N PHE A 331 -24.65 22.42 12.57
CA PHE A 331 -23.53 21.52 12.74
C PHE A 331 -22.81 21.26 11.42
N TYR A 332 -23.54 20.89 10.35
CA TYR A 332 -22.96 20.67 9.03
C TYR A 332 -22.26 21.93 8.50
N ALA A 333 -22.87 23.11 8.64
CA ALA A 333 -22.25 24.37 8.25
C ALA A 333 -20.91 24.63 8.96
N GLN A 334 -20.79 24.26 10.24
CA GLN A 334 -19.51 24.33 10.96
C GLN A 334 -18.47 23.37 10.35
N GLN A 335 -18.87 22.15 10.01
CA GLN A 335 -17.96 21.18 9.40
C GLN A 335 -17.51 21.63 8.00
N LEU A 336 -18.44 22.15 7.20
CA LEU A 336 -18.17 22.65 5.85
C LEU A 336 -17.17 23.80 5.86
N ASN A 337 -17.34 24.77 6.76
CA ASN A 337 -16.39 25.87 6.92
C ASN A 337 -15.00 25.38 7.37
N GLN A 338 -14.95 24.35 8.23
CA GLN A 338 -13.67 23.79 8.67
C GLN A 338 -12.89 23.16 7.51
N VAL A 339 -13.55 22.37 6.66
CA VAL A 339 -12.91 21.76 5.48
C VAL A 339 -12.64 22.80 4.39
N GLN A 340 -13.45 23.85 4.25
CA GLN A 340 -13.17 24.96 3.34
C GLN A 340 -11.86 25.68 3.69
N GLU A 341 -11.62 25.93 4.99
CA GLU A 341 -10.41 26.62 5.46
C GLU A 341 -9.16 25.72 5.42
N LEU A 342 -9.26 24.49 5.93
CA LEU A 342 -8.12 23.58 6.08
C LEU A 342 -7.87 22.69 4.87
N GLY A 343 -8.89 22.44 4.05
CA GLY A 343 -8.84 21.49 2.94
C GLY A 343 -8.47 22.10 1.60
N ALA A 344 -8.51 23.43 1.46
CA ALA A 344 -8.23 24.10 0.19
C ALA A 344 -6.81 23.82 -0.31
N GLU A 345 -6.61 23.58 -1.60
CA GLU A 345 -5.29 23.40 -2.22
C GLU A 345 -4.34 24.55 -1.85
N ASN A 346 -4.84 25.77 -1.90
CA ASN A 346 -4.14 27.03 -1.60
C ASN A 346 -4.40 27.55 -0.16
N SER A 347 -4.71 26.66 0.79
CA SER A 347 -5.03 27.05 2.16
C SER A 347 -3.94 27.94 2.78
N THR A 348 -4.36 29.03 3.42
CA THR A 348 -3.49 29.92 4.22
C THR A 348 -3.54 29.61 5.71
N VAL A 349 -4.38 28.65 6.11
CA VAL A 349 -4.60 28.21 7.50
C VAL A 349 -3.91 26.88 7.78
N ARG A 350 -3.96 25.94 6.82
CA ARG A 350 -3.27 24.64 6.89
C ARG A 350 -1.76 24.85 6.93
N ASN A 351 -1.08 24.24 7.90
CA ASN A 351 0.37 24.32 8.00
C ASN A 351 1.07 23.22 7.15
N ALA A 352 2.40 23.26 7.06
CA ALA A 352 3.16 22.31 6.26
C ALA A 352 3.01 20.85 6.73
N GLU A 353 2.98 20.62 8.05
CA GLU A 353 2.80 19.28 8.62
C GLU A 353 1.43 18.70 8.27
N GLN A 354 0.37 19.50 8.31
CA GLN A 354 -0.98 19.07 7.93
C GLN A 354 -1.08 18.73 6.44
N THR A 355 -0.36 19.45 5.57
CA THR A 355 -0.25 19.09 4.14
C THR A 355 0.47 17.75 3.96
N GLU A 356 1.59 17.55 4.68
CA GLU A 356 2.32 16.28 4.65
C GLU A 356 1.45 15.13 5.16
N ILE A 357 0.70 15.31 6.26
CA ILE A 357 -0.24 14.32 6.79
C ILE A 357 -1.31 13.94 5.76
N ALA A 358 -1.89 14.91 5.06
CA ALA A 358 -2.89 14.65 4.02
C ALA A 358 -2.32 13.75 2.91
N GLN A 359 -1.13 14.06 2.41
CA GLN A 359 -0.47 13.31 1.35
C GLN A 359 0.02 11.94 1.85
N PHE A 360 0.58 11.88 3.07
CA PHE A 360 1.11 10.67 3.68
C PHE A 360 0.07 9.55 3.76
N TRP A 361 -1.17 9.88 4.12
CA TRP A 361 -2.27 8.93 4.29
C TRP A 361 -3.17 8.81 3.04
N ALA A 362 -2.78 9.38 1.89
CA ALA A 362 -3.63 9.41 0.70
C ALA A 362 -3.93 8.00 0.17
N TYR A 363 -2.92 7.29 -0.33
CA TYR A 363 -3.03 5.91 -0.86
C TYR A 363 -4.17 5.73 -1.88
N ASP A 364 -4.50 6.80 -2.59
CA ASP A 364 -5.63 6.87 -3.52
C ASP A 364 -5.19 6.53 -4.96
N ARG A 365 -3.90 6.69 -5.29
CA ARG A 365 -3.34 6.36 -6.61
C ARG A 365 -3.59 4.90 -7.00
N SER A 366 -3.83 4.64 -8.28
CA SER A 366 -4.14 3.28 -8.77
C SER A 366 -3.03 2.27 -8.45
N ASP A 367 -1.78 2.71 -8.45
CA ASP A 367 -0.54 1.94 -8.25
C ASP A 367 0.01 1.98 -6.80
N SER A 368 -0.81 2.35 -5.83
CA SER A 368 -0.52 2.10 -4.41
C SER A 368 -1.14 0.78 -3.95
N PHE A 369 -0.73 0.26 -2.79
CA PHE A 369 -1.40 -0.88 -2.17
C PHE A 369 -2.71 -0.52 -1.42
N LYS A 370 -3.21 0.71 -1.59
CA LYS A 370 -4.46 1.26 -1.00
C LYS A 370 -4.42 1.39 0.53
N PRO A 371 -5.38 2.12 1.14
CA PRO A 371 -5.39 2.31 2.59
C PRO A 371 -5.39 0.99 3.40
N PRO A 372 -6.13 -0.08 3.01
CA PRO A 372 -6.03 -1.38 3.68
C PRO A 372 -4.62 -1.99 3.62
N GLY A 373 -3.90 -1.81 2.51
CA GLY A 373 -2.52 -2.26 2.37
C GLY A 373 -1.54 -1.50 3.26
N GLN A 374 -1.78 -0.21 3.52
CA GLN A 374 -0.96 0.58 4.44
C GLN A 374 -1.05 0.04 5.87
N TRP A 375 -2.26 -0.33 6.31
CA TRP A 375 -2.44 -1.00 7.60
C TRP A 375 -1.81 -2.39 7.66
N ASN A 376 -1.73 -3.11 6.54
CA ASN A 376 -0.96 -4.35 6.46
C ASN A 376 0.55 -4.10 6.57
N GLN A 377 1.07 -3.02 5.98
CA GLN A 377 2.48 -2.66 6.13
C GLN A 377 2.82 -2.34 7.59
N ILE A 378 1.99 -1.54 8.26
CA ILE A 378 2.13 -1.25 9.71
C ILE A 378 2.14 -2.54 10.54
N ALA A 379 1.17 -3.43 10.28
CA ALA A 379 1.09 -4.72 10.98
C ALA A 379 2.34 -5.59 10.77
N GLN A 380 2.87 -5.58 9.54
CA GLN A 380 4.07 -6.33 9.16
C GLN A 380 5.32 -5.83 9.90
N GLU A 381 5.51 -4.51 9.97
CA GLU A 381 6.67 -3.91 10.62
C GLU A 381 6.64 -4.16 12.13
N VAL A 382 5.48 -4.01 12.76
CA VAL A 382 5.33 -4.33 14.18
C VAL A 382 5.53 -5.84 14.43
N ALA A 383 5.01 -6.71 13.56
CA ALA A 383 5.20 -8.15 13.69
C ALA A 383 6.68 -8.56 13.60
N LEU A 384 7.45 -7.90 12.73
CA LEU A 384 8.89 -8.07 12.61
C LEU A 384 9.62 -7.59 13.88
N ASP A 385 9.30 -6.41 14.38
CA ASP A 385 9.87 -5.86 15.63
C ASP A 385 9.58 -6.76 16.85
N LYS A 386 8.35 -7.29 16.94
CA LYS A 386 7.94 -8.18 18.04
C LYS A 386 8.48 -9.60 17.91
N GLY A 387 9.02 -9.97 16.75
CA GLY A 387 9.53 -11.32 16.50
C GLY A 387 8.44 -12.39 16.58
N ASN A 388 7.25 -12.09 16.03
CA ASN A 388 6.14 -13.03 15.99
C ASN A 388 6.53 -14.36 15.32
N SER A 389 5.91 -15.47 15.78
CA SER A 389 5.99 -16.75 15.07
C SER A 389 5.12 -16.76 13.81
N LEU A 390 5.35 -17.76 12.95
CA LEU A 390 4.57 -17.98 11.74
C LEU A 390 3.07 -18.10 12.03
N GLU A 391 2.69 -18.82 13.08
CA GLU A 391 1.29 -18.99 13.50
C GLU A 391 0.69 -17.69 14.03
N GLN A 392 1.46 -16.92 14.81
CA GLN A 392 1.03 -15.61 15.28
C GLN A 392 0.81 -14.64 14.11
N ASN A 393 1.68 -14.66 13.10
CA ASN A 393 1.52 -13.85 11.90
C ASN A 393 0.33 -14.32 11.05
N ALA A 394 0.12 -15.63 10.91
CA ALA A 394 -1.05 -16.16 10.23
C ALA A 394 -2.36 -15.69 10.89
N GLU A 395 -2.44 -15.72 12.23
CA GLU A 395 -3.59 -15.23 12.98
C GLU A 395 -3.76 -13.71 12.85
N LEU A 396 -2.68 -12.95 13.12
CA LEU A 396 -2.67 -11.49 13.04
C LEU A 396 -3.25 -10.98 11.73
N PHE A 397 -2.70 -11.44 10.60
CA PHE A 397 -3.11 -10.95 9.30
C PHE A 397 -4.51 -11.45 8.90
N ALA A 398 -4.93 -12.62 9.35
CA ALA A 398 -6.28 -13.11 9.06
C ALA A 398 -7.35 -12.30 9.83
N VAL A 399 -7.13 -12.01 11.11
CA VAL A 399 -8.04 -11.15 11.90
C VAL A 399 -8.06 -9.73 11.34
N LEU A 400 -6.88 -9.15 11.09
CA LEU A 400 -6.75 -7.81 10.53
C LEU A 400 -7.50 -7.67 9.21
N ASN A 401 -7.23 -8.57 8.26
CA ASN A 401 -7.76 -8.39 6.91
C ASN A 401 -9.24 -8.74 6.79
N THR A 402 -9.74 -9.70 7.57
CA THR A 402 -11.21 -9.91 7.66
C THR A 402 -11.91 -8.70 8.26
N GLY A 403 -11.30 -8.06 9.27
CA GLY A 403 -11.79 -6.80 9.84
C GLY A 403 -11.75 -5.63 8.87
N LEU A 404 -10.68 -5.49 8.09
CA LEU A 404 -10.57 -4.46 7.05
C LEU A 404 -11.59 -4.70 5.92
N ALA A 405 -11.81 -5.94 5.50
CA ALA A 405 -12.83 -6.25 4.49
C ALA A 405 -14.23 -5.86 4.96
N ASP A 406 -14.59 -6.21 6.20
CA ASP A 406 -15.89 -5.89 6.79
C ASP A 406 -16.07 -4.39 7.11
N ALA A 407 -14.97 -3.70 7.45
CA ALA A 407 -14.93 -2.25 7.54
C ALA A 407 -15.26 -1.59 6.20
N GLY A 408 -14.69 -2.10 5.10
CA GLY A 408 -14.99 -1.62 3.75
C GLY A 408 -16.46 -1.84 3.35
N ILE A 409 -17.03 -2.99 3.70
CA ILE A 409 -18.46 -3.28 3.49
C ILE A 409 -19.32 -2.30 4.27
N THR A 410 -19.02 -2.07 5.55
CA THR A 410 -19.76 -1.15 6.43
C THR A 410 -19.68 0.30 5.96
N ALA A 411 -18.49 0.75 5.53
CA ALA A 411 -18.31 2.11 5.03
C ALA A 411 -19.12 2.35 3.75
N TRP A 412 -19.06 1.42 2.79
CA TRP A 412 -19.82 1.54 1.53
C TRP A 412 -21.33 1.42 1.74
N ASP A 413 -21.75 0.60 2.69
CA ASP A 413 -23.14 0.50 3.11
C ASP A 413 -23.67 1.86 3.61
N ALA A 414 -22.93 2.55 4.48
CA ALA A 414 -23.29 3.91 4.91
C ALA A 414 -23.29 4.91 3.74
N LYS A 415 -22.23 4.91 2.92
CA LYS A 415 -22.06 5.84 1.78
C LYS A 415 -23.26 5.87 0.85
N TYR A 416 -23.68 4.71 0.37
CA TYR A 416 -24.76 4.63 -0.61
C TYR A 416 -26.18 4.67 0.00
N VAL A 417 -26.28 4.62 1.33
CA VAL A 417 -27.55 4.85 2.05
C VAL A 417 -27.76 6.32 2.35
N TYR A 418 -26.71 7.02 2.78
CA TYR A 418 -26.80 8.44 3.11
C TYR A 418 -26.64 9.34 1.90
N ASP A 419 -25.92 8.87 0.87
CA ASP A 419 -25.71 9.58 -0.39
C ASP A 419 -25.20 11.01 -0.15
N GLU A 420 -24.31 11.21 0.83
CA GLU A 420 -23.92 12.56 1.25
C GLU A 420 -22.93 13.22 0.27
N ILE A 421 -23.20 14.48 -0.05
CA ILE A 421 -22.40 15.34 -0.92
C ILE A 421 -20.97 15.55 -0.41
N ARG A 422 -20.01 15.61 -1.35
CA ARG A 422 -18.58 15.87 -1.07
C ARG A 422 -18.33 17.36 -0.79
N PRO A 423 -17.28 17.70 0.00
CA PRO A 423 -16.94 19.08 0.30
C PRO A 423 -16.77 19.97 -0.93
N ILE A 424 -16.14 19.47 -1.99
CA ILE A 424 -15.88 20.24 -3.20
C ILE A 424 -17.17 20.81 -3.82
N THR A 425 -18.17 19.96 -4.03
CA THR A 425 -19.48 20.37 -4.56
C THR A 425 -20.24 21.22 -3.55
N ALA A 426 -20.22 20.83 -2.26
CA ALA A 426 -20.93 21.56 -1.21
C ALA A 426 -20.39 22.99 -1.01
N ILE A 427 -19.08 23.21 -1.07
CA ILE A 427 -18.44 24.53 -0.95
C ILE A 427 -18.73 25.38 -2.19
N ARG A 428 -18.59 24.81 -3.39
CA ARG A 428 -18.84 25.55 -4.64
C ARG A 428 -20.29 25.98 -4.78
N GLU A 429 -21.21 25.17 -4.27
CA GLU A 429 -22.66 25.38 -4.36
C GLU A 429 -23.32 25.81 -3.04
N ALA A 430 -22.53 26.29 -2.07
CA ALA A 430 -23.05 26.67 -0.75
C ALA A 430 -24.10 27.79 -0.81
N ASP A 431 -24.19 28.57 -1.90
CA ASP A 431 -25.25 29.57 -2.08
C ASP A 431 -26.64 28.94 -2.27
N LYS A 432 -26.69 27.64 -2.62
CA LYS A 432 -27.93 26.89 -2.79
C LYS A 432 -28.45 26.31 -1.47
N ASP A 433 -27.60 26.12 -0.46
CA ASP A 433 -27.90 25.36 0.76
C ASP A 433 -28.92 26.04 1.72
N ASN A 434 -29.24 27.31 1.46
CA ASN A 434 -30.11 28.18 2.26
C ASN A 434 -29.65 28.34 3.72
N HIS A 435 -28.37 28.17 4.00
CA HIS A 435 -27.77 28.33 5.31
C HIS A 435 -27.01 29.67 5.41
N PRO A 436 -27.26 30.51 6.43
CA PRO A 436 -26.68 31.86 6.49
C PRO A 436 -25.19 31.91 6.86
N ASN A 437 -24.60 30.78 7.27
CA ASN A 437 -23.22 30.71 7.77
C ASN A 437 -22.27 29.93 6.85
N THR A 438 -22.69 29.58 5.64
CA THR A 438 -21.86 28.97 4.60
C THR A 438 -21.68 30.00 3.49
N ILE A 439 -20.51 30.01 2.85
CA ILE A 439 -20.17 30.99 1.82
C ILE A 439 -19.64 30.22 0.61
N ALA A 440 -20.33 30.38 -0.52
CA ALA A 440 -19.92 29.75 -1.75
C ALA A 440 -18.55 30.27 -2.21
N ASP A 441 -17.67 29.35 -2.58
CA ASP A 441 -16.45 29.64 -3.33
C ASP A 441 -16.44 28.77 -4.59
N PRO A 442 -16.93 29.30 -5.73
CA PRO A 442 -17.01 28.56 -6.99
C PRO A 442 -15.65 28.15 -7.59
N THR A 443 -14.55 28.61 -7.01
CA THR A 443 -13.17 28.31 -7.46
C THR A 443 -12.38 27.48 -6.46
N TRP A 444 -13.02 27.03 -5.38
CA TRP A 444 -12.37 26.22 -4.36
C TRP A 444 -11.95 24.86 -4.93
N GLU A 445 -10.72 24.45 -4.65
CA GLU A 445 -10.20 23.12 -4.96
C GLU A 445 -9.70 22.45 -3.68
N PRO A 446 -9.92 21.14 -3.48
CA PRO A 446 -9.35 20.37 -2.39
C PRO A 446 -7.85 20.16 -2.61
N LEU A 447 -7.12 19.90 -1.53
CA LEU A 447 -5.72 19.49 -1.65
C LEU A 447 -5.57 18.14 -2.34
N LEU A 448 -6.41 17.15 -2.02
CA LEU A 448 -6.37 15.82 -2.66
C LEU A 448 -7.52 15.66 -3.65
N ASP A 449 -7.31 14.85 -4.70
CA ASP A 449 -8.37 14.49 -5.64
C ASP A 449 -9.56 13.87 -4.92
N THR A 450 -10.78 14.31 -5.28
CA THR A 450 -12.00 13.84 -4.63
C THR A 450 -12.42 12.48 -5.19
N PRO A 451 -12.46 11.41 -4.37
CA PRO A 451 -12.80 10.09 -4.88
C PRO A 451 -14.28 9.94 -5.30
N PRO A 452 -14.59 9.08 -6.29
CA PRO A 452 -15.92 8.99 -6.91
C PRO A 452 -16.93 8.13 -6.15
N PHE A 453 -17.19 8.53 -4.91
CA PHE A 453 -18.20 7.93 -4.05
C PHE A 453 -18.67 8.93 -2.97
N PRO A 454 -19.87 8.73 -2.37
CA PRO A 454 -20.41 9.64 -1.35
C PRO A 454 -19.48 9.89 -0.17
N ASP A 455 -19.67 11.03 0.50
CA ASP A 455 -18.82 11.50 1.57
C ASP A 455 -18.91 10.61 2.82
N TYR A 456 -20.11 10.48 3.38
CA TYR A 456 -20.30 9.96 4.73
C TYR A 456 -20.55 8.44 4.73
N ILE A 457 -19.78 7.63 5.44
CA ILE A 457 -18.62 7.96 6.31
C ILE A 457 -17.28 7.81 5.58
N SER A 458 -16.22 8.40 6.14
CA SER A 458 -14.85 8.35 5.60
C SER A 458 -14.30 6.93 5.59
N GLY A 459 -14.03 6.37 4.41
CA GLY A 459 -13.53 4.99 4.26
C GLY A 459 -12.17 4.77 4.93
N HIS A 460 -11.23 5.70 4.74
CA HIS A 460 -9.95 5.73 5.45
C HIS A 460 -10.13 5.64 6.96
N SER A 461 -11.09 6.40 7.50
CA SER A 461 -11.33 6.44 8.95
C SER A 461 -11.91 5.13 9.47
N VAL A 462 -12.80 4.47 8.73
CA VAL A 462 -13.34 3.15 9.11
C VAL A 462 -12.26 2.07 9.05
N PHE A 463 -11.44 2.04 7.99
CA PHE A 463 -10.29 1.14 7.91
C PHE A 463 -9.30 1.39 9.05
N GLY A 464 -8.98 2.65 9.35
CA GLY A 464 -8.07 3.02 10.41
C GLY A 464 -8.59 2.68 11.81
N GLY A 465 -9.87 2.92 12.08
CA GLY A 465 -10.50 2.52 13.34
C GLY A 465 -10.48 1.00 13.54
N ALA A 466 -10.79 0.22 12.49
CA ALA A 466 -10.79 -1.25 12.56
C ALA A 466 -9.38 -1.81 12.73
N ALA A 467 -8.44 -1.37 11.90
CA ALA A 467 -7.05 -1.83 11.96
C ALA A 467 -6.39 -1.47 13.29
N SER A 468 -6.48 -0.22 13.73
CA SER A 468 -5.88 0.20 15.01
C SER A 468 -6.45 -0.56 16.20
N THR A 469 -7.76 -0.82 16.21
CA THR A 469 -8.40 -1.61 17.27
C THR A 469 -7.87 -3.04 17.30
N ILE A 470 -7.81 -3.70 16.15
CA ILE A 470 -7.32 -5.09 16.05
C ILE A 470 -5.84 -5.16 16.47
N LEU A 471 -5.00 -4.24 15.97
CA LEU A 471 -3.58 -4.19 16.31
C LEU A 471 -3.36 -3.86 17.79
N ALA A 472 -4.12 -2.92 18.35
CA ALA A 472 -4.08 -2.60 19.77
C ALA A 472 -4.48 -3.79 20.66
N ARG A 473 -5.44 -4.61 20.22
CA ARG A 473 -5.82 -5.84 20.93
C ARG A 473 -4.78 -6.95 20.82
N PHE A 474 -4.06 -7.01 19.71
CA PHE A 474 -3.02 -8.02 19.47
C PHE A 474 -1.70 -7.68 20.17
N PHE A 475 -1.26 -6.42 20.09
CA PHE A 475 0.07 -5.98 20.55
C PHE A 475 0.05 -5.05 21.77
N GLY A 476 -1.10 -4.44 22.08
CA GLY A 476 -1.23 -3.31 23.01
C GLY A 476 -1.20 -1.97 22.28
N ASP A 477 -2.11 -1.06 22.63
CA ASP A 477 -2.31 0.22 21.91
C ASP A 477 -1.04 1.09 21.88
N GLU A 478 -0.34 1.21 23.01
CA GLU A 478 0.90 2.02 23.19
C GLU A 478 2.15 1.37 22.55
N THR A 479 1.96 0.56 21.50
CA THR A 479 3.06 0.03 20.70
C THR A 479 3.53 1.12 19.75
N SER A 480 4.79 1.55 19.91
CA SER A 480 5.40 2.52 19.00
C SER A 480 5.92 1.85 17.74
N PHE A 481 5.81 2.56 16.61
CA PHE A 481 6.30 2.11 15.31
C PHE A 481 6.61 3.31 14.41
N GLU A 482 7.37 3.07 13.34
CA GLU A 482 7.63 4.01 12.26
C GLU A 482 7.20 3.36 10.94
N ILE A 483 6.63 4.13 10.02
CA ILE A 483 6.11 3.65 8.73
C ILE A 483 6.50 4.64 7.62
N PRO A 484 6.98 4.19 6.44
CA PRO A 484 7.26 5.05 5.30
C PRO A 484 5.99 5.25 4.46
N SER A 485 5.99 6.25 3.57
CA SER A 485 4.87 6.48 2.66
C SER A 485 5.20 6.13 1.21
N GLN A 486 4.31 5.38 0.55
CA GLN A 486 4.34 5.24 -0.92
C GLN A 486 3.96 6.55 -1.63
N GLU A 487 3.30 7.46 -0.93
CA GLU A 487 2.87 8.75 -1.48
C GLU A 487 3.97 9.81 -1.34
N LEU A 488 4.81 9.71 -0.32
CA LEU A 488 5.89 10.65 -0.06
C LEU A 488 7.25 9.93 0.04
N PRO A 489 7.93 9.70 -1.09
CA PRO A 489 9.16 8.93 -1.07
C PRO A 489 10.25 9.56 -0.20
N GLY A 490 10.84 8.77 0.69
CA GLY A 490 11.83 9.23 1.66
C GLY A 490 11.24 9.93 2.90
N VAL A 491 9.91 10.00 3.04
CA VAL A 491 9.23 10.47 4.25
C VAL A 491 8.72 9.27 5.04
N SER A 492 9.01 9.29 6.34
CA SER A 492 8.53 8.33 7.33
C SER A 492 7.91 9.07 8.51
N ARG A 493 6.92 8.44 9.16
CA ARG A 493 6.26 8.99 10.35
C ARG A 493 6.29 7.98 11.49
N SER A 494 6.58 8.46 12.70
CA SER A 494 6.60 7.66 13.92
C SER A 494 5.36 7.91 14.76
N TYR A 495 4.79 6.85 15.33
CA TYR A 495 3.63 6.89 16.19
C TYR A 495 3.93 6.23 17.52
N GLY A 496 3.37 6.76 18.60
CA GLY A 496 3.43 6.19 19.94
C GLY A 496 2.38 5.10 20.17
N SER A 497 1.28 5.13 19.40
CA SER A 497 0.19 4.15 19.48
C SER A 497 -0.55 3.96 18.17
N PHE A 498 -1.27 2.84 18.04
CA PHE A 498 -2.13 2.59 16.88
C PHE A 498 -3.31 3.57 16.82
N SER A 499 -3.88 3.91 17.97
CA SER A 499 -4.94 4.92 18.06
C SER A 499 -4.46 6.29 17.55
N GLN A 500 -3.23 6.71 17.88
CA GLN A 500 -2.65 7.95 17.35
C GLN A 500 -2.60 7.93 15.82
N ALA A 501 -2.11 6.84 15.22
CA ALA A 501 -2.06 6.70 13.77
C ALA A 501 -3.45 6.70 13.13
N ALA A 502 -4.46 6.06 13.75
CA ALA A 502 -5.82 6.05 13.23
C ALA A 502 -6.49 7.44 13.23
N TYR A 503 -6.27 8.23 14.27
CA TYR A 503 -6.78 9.62 14.32
C TYR A 503 -6.02 10.53 13.34
N GLU A 504 -4.70 10.38 13.18
CA GLU A 504 -3.98 11.15 12.16
C GLU A 504 -4.41 10.78 10.73
N ASN A 505 -4.63 9.48 10.46
CA ASN A 505 -5.24 8.98 9.24
C ASN A 505 -6.63 9.59 9.00
N ALA A 506 -7.45 9.76 10.04
CA ALA A 506 -8.76 10.39 9.93
C ALA A 506 -8.65 11.90 9.64
N ASP A 507 -7.80 12.61 10.39
CA ASP A 507 -7.54 14.04 10.22
C ASP A 507 -6.96 14.38 8.83
N SER A 508 -6.18 13.47 8.25
CA SER A 508 -5.60 13.61 6.91
C SER A 508 -6.66 13.93 5.84
N ARG A 509 -7.89 13.41 6.00
CA ARG A 509 -8.96 13.59 5.01
C ARG A 509 -9.65 14.94 5.12
N LEU A 510 -9.62 15.55 6.30
CA LEU A 510 -10.00 16.95 6.50
C LEU A 510 -8.95 17.87 5.86
N PHE A 511 -7.67 17.64 6.14
CA PHE A 511 -6.57 18.43 5.57
C PHE A 511 -6.48 18.28 4.05
N GLY A 512 -6.84 17.11 3.53
CA GLY A 512 -6.96 16.82 2.10
C GLY A 512 -8.16 17.47 1.42
N GLY A 513 -9.13 18.02 2.17
CA GLY A 513 -10.32 18.66 1.59
C GLY A 513 -11.40 17.71 1.09
N VAL A 514 -11.30 16.42 1.37
CA VAL A 514 -12.15 15.38 0.75
C VAL A 514 -13.24 14.84 1.67
N HIS A 515 -13.19 15.15 2.97
CA HIS A 515 -14.21 14.78 3.95
C HIS A 515 -14.50 15.91 4.94
N ILE A 516 -15.77 16.05 5.33
CA ILE A 516 -16.11 16.80 6.54
C ILE A 516 -15.59 16.07 7.79
N ASN A 517 -15.25 16.80 8.85
CA ASN A 517 -14.63 16.19 10.02
C ASN A 517 -15.55 15.17 10.73
N ALA A 518 -16.86 15.39 10.74
CA ALA A 518 -17.82 14.43 11.29
C ALA A 518 -17.74 13.05 10.60
N ALA A 519 -17.59 13.00 9.27
CA ALA A 519 -17.43 11.74 8.52
C ALA A 519 -16.16 10.98 8.94
N ASN A 520 -15.12 11.70 9.35
CA ASN A 520 -13.87 11.13 9.84
C ASN A 520 -14.03 10.56 11.26
N ILE A 521 -14.53 11.36 12.21
CA ILE A 521 -14.70 10.93 13.61
C ILE A 521 -15.70 9.77 13.75
N ASP A 522 -16.84 9.86 13.06
CA ASP A 522 -17.83 8.78 13.04
C ASP A 522 -17.24 7.54 12.35
N GLY A 523 -16.44 7.74 11.29
CA GLY A 523 -15.72 6.67 10.61
C GLY A 523 -14.78 5.91 11.54
N VAL A 524 -13.94 6.60 12.33
CA VAL A 524 -13.06 5.95 13.32
C VAL A 524 -13.88 5.15 14.32
N THR A 525 -14.97 5.73 14.84
CA THR A 525 -15.83 5.08 15.83
C THR A 525 -16.45 3.79 15.27
N VAL A 526 -17.03 3.85 14.06
CA VAL A 526 -17.58 2.66 13.37
C VAL A 526 -16.49 1.62 13.12
N GLY A 527 -15.30 2.06 12.69
CA GLY A 527 -14.16 1.18 12.52
C GLY A 527 -13.79 0.45 13.82
N GLN A 528 -13.77 1.15 14.95
CA GLN A 528 -13.49 0.56 16.26
C GLN A 528 -14.54 -0.49 16.65
N ASP A 529 -15.83 -0.23 16.39
CA ASP A 529 -16.90 -1.20 16.64
C ASP A 529 -16.75 -2.46 15.77
N VAL A 530 -16.45 -2.29 14.47
CA VAL A 530 -16.14 -3.41 13.56
C VAL A 530 -14.93 -4.19 14.05
N GLY A 531 -13.83 -3.51 14.38
CA GLY A 531 -12.59 -4.15 14.83
C GLY A 531 -12.77 -4.94 16.12
N ASN A 532 -13.51 -4.40 17.09
CA ASN A 532 -13.84 -5.10 18.33
C ASN A 532 -14.69 -6.35 18.06
N PHE A 533 -15.75 -6.22 17.26
CA PHE A 533 -16.63 -7.33 16.94
C PHE A 533 -15.89 -8.44 16.20
N VAL A 534 -15.09 -8.09 15.18
CA VAL A 534 -14.31 -9.05 14.40
C VAL A 534 -13.36 -9.81 15.32
N PHE A 535 -12.59 -9.11 16.16
CA PHE A 535 -11.64 -9.77 17.05
C PHE A 535 -12.33 -10.69 18.06
N ASP A 536 -13.50 -10.31 18.59
CA ASP A 536 -14.26 -11.14 19.55
C ASP A 536 -14.90 -12.39 18.91
N ASN A 537 -15.15 -12.36 17.60
CA ASN A 537 -15.90 -13.40 16.89
C ASN A 537 -15.07 -14.11 15.81
N PHE A 538 -13.77 -13.83 15.73
CA PHE A 538 -12.86 -14.50 14.82
C PHE A 538 -12.67 -15.96 15.28
N ALA A 539 -13.10 -16.91 14.44
CA ALA A 539 -13.07 -18.35 14.73
C ALA A 539 -12.71 -19.17 13.49
#